data_AF-A0A2V7GPW8-F1
#
_entry.id   AF-A0A2V7GPW8-F1
#
_cell.length_a   1.000
_cell.length_b   1.000
_cell.length_c   1.000
_cell.angle_alpha   90.00
_cell.angle_beta   90.00
_cell.angle_gamma   90.00
#
_symmetry.space_group_name_H-M   'P 1'
#
loop_
_entity.id
_entity.type
_entity.pdbx_description
1 polymer ?
#
loop_
_entity_poly.entity_id
_entity_poly.type
_entity_poly.pdbx_seq_one_letter_code
_entity_poly.pdbx_strand_id
1 'polypeptide(L)'
;MTPTAAPAPPAPPRAQLIHIETDRRLGHEWDEWDGRPLPNRGDFSAPARLFFGYAALTLVVALGVAAAVLFLLQPRLATLHPLLPRVLWLTLGGAGVVAWAWLAVLAVSFYTGASLLPERLLERGPFLRL
;
A
#
# COMPACT_ATOMS: atom_id res chain seq x y z
N MET A 1 -69.96 17.96 39.06
CA MET A 1 -68.53 17.68 39.30
C MET A 1 -68.00 16.97 38.06
N THR A 2 -67.41 17.72 37.14
CA THR A 2 -66.80 17.19 35.91
C THR A 2 -65.40 16.63 36.24
N PRO A 3 -65.09 15.37 35.92
CA PRO A 3 -63.77 14.81 36.19
C PRO A 3 -62.71 15.43 35.26
N THR A 4 -61.70 16.05 35.86
CA THR A 4 -60.52 16.60 35.18
C THR A 4 -59.67 15.45 34.63
N ALA A 5 -59.47 15.41 33.31
CA ALA A 5 -58.62 14.42 32.66
C ALA A 5 -57.15 14.58 33.10
N ALA A 6 -56.48 13.47 33.42
CA ALA A 6 -55.07 13.45 33.79
C ALA A 6 -54.16 13.85 32.61
N PRO A 7 -53.03 14.54 32.85
CA PRO A 7 -52.10 14.92 31.79
C PRO A 7 -51.44 13.71 31.15
N ALA A 8 -51.26 13.76 29.83
CA ALA A 8 -50.64 12.70 29.04
C ALA A 8 -49.16 12.49 29.42
N PRO A 9 -48.65 11.24 29.39
CA PRO A 9 -47.26 10.94 29.71
C PRO A 9 -46.30 11.57 28.69
N PRO A 10 -45.06 11.93 29.10
CA PRO A 10 -44.06 12.50 28.20
C PRO A 10 -43.69 11.51 27.09
N ALA A 11 -43.50 12.04 25.88
CA ALA A 11 -43.14 11.25 24.70
C ALA A 11 -41.79 10.53 24.91
N PRO A 12 -41.63 9.30 24.39
CA PRO A 12 -40.38 8.55 24.52
C PRO A 12 -39.23 9.24 23.76
N PRO A 13 -37.98 9.12 24.24
CA PRO A 13 -36.83 9.73 23.60
C PRO A 13 -36.66 9.21 22.15
N ARG A 14 -36.57 10.14 21.20
CA ARG A 14 -36.41 9.88 19.77
C ARG A 14 -35.07 9.17 19.53
N ALA A 15 -35.09 8.01 18.89
CA ALA A 15 -33.89 7.27 18.51
C ALA A 15 -32.97 8.17 17.67
N GLN A 16 -31.85 8.59 18.25
CA GLN A 16 -30.77 9.23 17.50
C GLN A 16 -30.06 8.13 16.74
N LEU A 17 -30.03 8.21 15.41
CA LEU A 17 -29.15 7.37 14.60
C LEU A 17 -27.71 7.69 15.06
N ILE A 18 -27.13 6.81 15.86
CA ILE A 18 -25.69 6.83 16.09
C ILE A 18 -25.09 6.48 14.73
N HIS A 19 -24.54 7.47 14.05
CA HIS A 19 -23.70 7.23 12.88
C HIS A 19 -22.42 6.58 13.42
N ILE A 20 -22.41 5.25 13.43
CA ILE A 20 -21.21 4.48 13.69
C ILE A 20 -20.36 4.66 12.44
N GLU A 21 -19.47 5.65 12.48
CA GLU A 21 -18.27 5.62 11.66
C GLU A 21 -17.68 4.23 11.88
N THR A 22 -17.54 3.46 10.80
CA THR A 22 -17.06 2.09 10.85
C THR A 22 -15.59 2.14 11.26
N ASP A 23 -15.39 2.30 12.56
CA ASP A 23 -14.11 2.18 13.23
C ASP A 23 -13.59 0.80 12.85
N ARG A 24 -12.39 0.76 12.28
CA ARG A 24 -11.81 -0.47 11.71
C ARG A 24 -11.68 -1.48 12.85
N ARG A 25 -12.65 -2.39 12.94
CA ARG A 25 -12.72 -3.46 13.93
C ARG A 25 -11.73 -4.55 13.53
N LEU A 26 -10.44 -4.23 13.65
CA LEU A 26 -9.31 -5.10 13.30
C LEU A 26 -9.30 -6.48 14.00
N GLY A 27 -10.18 -6.72 14.98
CA GLY A 27 -10.35 -8.03 15.63
C GLY A 27 -11.78 -8.58 15.65
N HIS A 28 -12.82 -7.74 15.75
CA HIS A 28 -14.21 -8.24 15.84
C HIS A 28 -14.72 -8.87 14.54
N GLU A 29 -14.16 -8.47 13.40
CA GLU A 29 -14.50 -9.03 12.09
C GLU A 29 -13.99 -10.46 11.92
N TRP A 30 -12.97 -10.87 12.69
CA TRP A 30 -12.43 -12.22 12.68
C TRP A 30 -13.28 -13.21 13.47
N ASP A 31 -13.83 -12.78 14.61
CA ASP A 31 -14.71 -13.63 15.43
C ASP A 31 -16.06 -13.88 14.73
N GLU A 32 -16.51 -12.94 13.91
CA GLU A 32 -17.76 -13.02 13.13
C GLU A 32 -17.56 -13.59 11.71
N TRP A 33 -16.33 -14.01 11.36
CA TRP A 33 -16.02 -14.48 10.02
C TRP A 33 -16.64 -15.85 9.72
N ASP A 34 -17.55 -15.90 8.76
CA ASP A 34 -18.28 -17.11 8.35
C ASP A 34 -17.47 -18.02 7.39
N GLY A 35 -16.18 -17.75 7.22
CA GLY A 35 -15.29 -18.46 6.30
C GLY A 35 -15.53 -18.12 4.82
N ARG A 36 -16.48 -17.23 4.49
CA ARG A 36 -16.70 -16.77 3.12
C ARG A 36 -15.80 -15.59 2.79
N PRO A 37 -15.46 -15.37 1.51
CA PRO A 37 -14.73 -14.16 1.11
C PRO A 37 -15.51 -12.92 1.55
N LEU A 38 -14.82 -11.92 2.10
CA LEU A 38 -15.46 -10.65 2.45
C LEU A 38 -16.20 -10.08 1.22
N PRO A 39 -17.38 -9.47 1.41
CA PRO A 39 -18.05 -8.72 0.35
C PRO A 39 -17.07 -7.71 -0.27
N ASN A 40 -17.13 -7.54 -1.59
CA ASN A 40 -16.17 -6.70 -2.35
C ASN A 40 -14.67 -7.09 -2.19
N ARG A 41 -14.36 -8.36 -1.88
CA ARG A 41 -12.99 -8.85 -1.61
C ARG A 41 -12.29 -8.18 -0.41
N GLY A 42 -13.07 -7.61 0.52
CA GLY A 42 -12.52 -6.78 1.59
C GLY A 42 -12.12 -5.42 1.04
N ASP A 43 -13.13 -4.59 0.75
CA ASP A 43 -13.01 -3.29 0.09
C ASP A 43 -12.04 -2.35 0.82
N PHE A 44 -10.75 -2.48 0.50
CA PHE A 44 -9.76 -1.49 0.81
C PHE A 44 -10.01 -0.33 -0.14
N SER A 45 -10.73 0.68 0.33
CA SER A 45 -11.09 1.93 -0.38
C SER A 45 -9.91 2.75 -0.92
N ALA A 46 -8.69 2.21 -0.89
CA ALA A 46 -7.50 2.84 -1.42
C ALA A 46 -7.43 2.65 -2.95
N PRO A 47 -7.55 3.72 -3.75
CA PRO A 47 -7.40 3.60 -5.20
C PRO A 47 -5.96 3.18 -5.55
N ALA A 48 -5.80 2.32 -6.55
CA ALA A 48 -4.50 1.79 -6.98
C ALA A 48 -3.45 2.87 -7.29
N ARG A 49 -3.86 4.07 -7.70
CA ARG A 49 -2.97 5.23 -7.90
C ARG A 49 -2.18 5.58 -6.63
N LEU A 50 -2.76 5.39 -5.44
CA LEU A 50 -2.06 5.65 -4.17
C LEU A 50 -0.95 4.63 -3.98
N PHE A 51 -1.20 3.35 -4.25
CA PHE A 51 -0.15 2.33 -4.18
C PHE A 51 1.03 2.66 -5.09
N PHE A 52 0.77 2.91 -6.38
CA PHE A 52 1.85 3.25 -7.33
C PHE A 52 2.54 4.57 -6.98
N GLY A 53 1.79 5.56 -6.49
CA GLY A 53 2.34 6.83 -6.03
C GLY A 53 3.28 6.67 -4.83
N TYR A 54 2.85 5.92 -3.80
CA TYR A 54 3.69 5.63 -2.65
C TYR A 54 4.90 4.78 -3.02
N ALA A 55 4.73 3.75 -3.86
CA ALA A 55 5.85 2.94 -4.33
C ALA A 55 6.89 3.77 -5.09
N ALA A 56 6.45 4.65 -5.99
CA ALA A 56 7.31 5.58 -6.70
C ALA A 56 8.03 6.53 -5.75
N LEU A 57 7.30 7.13 -4.80
CA LEU A 57 7.89 8.02 -3.78
C LEU A 57 8.94 7.29 -2.94
N THR A 58 8.65 6.06 -2.50
CA THR A 58 9.60 5.23 -1.75
C THR A 58 10.85 4.96 -2.58
N LEU A 59 10.73 4.63 -3.87
CA LEU A 59 11.90 4.44 -4.75
C LEU A 59 12.72 5.73 -4.85
N VAL A 60 12.09 6.88 -5.09
CA VAL A 60 12.78 8.18 -5.15
C VAL A 60 13.54 8.45 -3.86
N VAL A 61 12.88 8.31 -2.72
CA VAL A 61 13.47 8.60 -1.40
C VAL A 61 14.60 7.63 -1.09
N ALA A 62 14.38 6.33 -1.26
CA ALA A 62 15.39 5.31 -0.95
C ALA A 62 16.64 5.47 -1.84
N LEU A 63 16.45 5.65 -3.16
CA LEU A 63 17.56 5.89 -4.08
C LEU A 63 18.25 7.22 -3.80
N GLY A 64 17.49 8.27 -3.47
CA GLY A 64 18.02 9.58 -3.12
C GLY A 64 18.88 9.53 -1.85
N VAL A 65 18.41 8.85 -0.80
CA VAL A 65 19.18 8.64 0.44
C VAL A 65 20.44 7.83 0.16
N ALA A 66 20.34 6.72 -0.59
CA ALA A 66 21.51 5.92 -0.96
C ALA A 66 22.53 6.72 -1.77
N ALA A 67 22.07 7.52 -2.73
CA ALA A 67 22.92 8.40 -3.53
C ALA A 67 23.57 9.50 -2.67
N ALA A 68 22.84 10.09 -1.74
CA ALA A 68 23.39 11.10 -0.82
C ALA A 68 24.48 10.50 0.09
N VAL A 69 24.24 9.33 0.66
CA VAL A 69 25.25 8.60 1.44
C VAL A 69 26.47 8.30 0.57
N LEU A 70 26.28 7.75 -0.62
CA LEU A 70 27.38 7.42 -1.53
C LEU A 70 28.19 8.67 -1.92
N PHE A 71 27.51 9.78 -2.19
CA PHE A 71 28.14 11.06 -2.49
C PHE A 71 29.02 11.56 -1.33
N LEU A 72 28.52 11.50 -0.09
CA LEU A 72 29.28 11.91 1.09
C LEU A 72 30.49 11.00 1.35
N LEU A 73 30.38 9.71 1.06
CA LEU A 73 31.45 8.73 1.26
C LEU A 73 32.48 8.71 0.12
N GLN A 74 32.12 9.19 -1.08
CA GLN A 74 32.96 9.19 -2.28
C GLN A 74 34.43 9.60 -2.05
N PRO A 75 34.76 10.72 -1.37
CA PRO A 75 36.16 11.11 -1.18
C PRO A 75 36.96 10.07 -0.38
N ARG A 76 36.35 9.41 0.61
CA ARG A 76 36.98 8.35 1.41
C ARG A 76 37.07 7.03 0.63
N LEU A 77 36.07 6.73 -0.18
CA LEU A 77 36.09 5.53 -1.04
C LEU A 77 37.20 5.62 -2.10
N ALA A 78 37.45 6.81 -2.64
CA ALA A 78 38.49 7.05 -3.63
C ALA A 78 39.90 6.82 -3.06
N THR A 79 40.13 7.03 -1.75
CA THR A 79 41.43 6.74 -1.12
C THR A 79 41.68 5.24 -0.97
N LEU A 80 40.63 4.41 -0.92
CA LEU A 80 40.75 2.95 -0.88
C LEU A 80 41.07 2.38 -2.26
N HIS A 81 40.29 2.79 -3.28
CA HIS A 81 40.54 2.41 -4.66
C HIS A 81 39.88 3.41 -5.63
N PRO A 82 40.58 3.89 -6.67
CA PRO A 82 40.08 4.96 -7.55
C PRO A 82 38.84 4.57 -8.36
N LEU A 83 38.64 3.29 -8.67
CA LEU A 83 37.45 2.82 -9.39
C LEU A 83 36.22 2.59 -8.51
N LEU A 84 36.39 2.51 -7.19
CA LEU A 84 35.33 2.08 -6.27
C LEU A 84 34.11 3.01 -6.31
N PRO A 85 34.25 4.35 -6.28
CA PRO A 85 33.10 5.25 -6.40
C PRO A 85 32.34 5.06 -7.71
N ARG A 86 33.07 4.89 -8.83
CA ARG A 86 32.46 4.72 -10.16
C ARG A 86 31.62 3.44 -10.22
N VAL A 87 32.16 2.32 -9.74
CA VAL A 87 31.42 1.05 -9.70
C VAL A 87 30.18 1.18 -8.84
N LEU A 88 30.27 1.78 -7.65
CA LEU A 88 29.12 1.96 -6.77
C LEU A 88 28.02 2.84 -7.39
N TRP A 89 28.40 3.93 -8.06
CA TRP A 89 27.43 4.78 -8.78
C TRP A 89 26.75 4.03 -9.92
N LEU A 90 27.50 3.25 -10.71
CA LEU A 90 26.94 2.45 -11.80
C LEU A 90 26.00 1.36 -11.27
N THR A 91 26.38 0.69 -10.18
CA THR A 91 25.55 -0.33 -9.54
C THR A 91 24.27 0.29 -8.99
N LEU A 92 24.35 1.43 -8.29
CA LEU A 92 23.18 2.13 -7.76
C LEU A 92 22.25 2.61 -8.89
N GLY A 93 22.81 3.23 -9.93
CA GLY A 93 22.07 3.67 -11.11
C GLY A 93 21.40 2.51 -11.85
N GLY A 94 22.13 1.42 -12.07
CA GLY A 94 21.61 0.21 -12.70
C GLY A 94 20.47 -0.43 -11.90
N ALA A 95 20.65 -0.57 -10.58
CA ALA A 95 19.60 -1.06 -9.69
C ALA A 95 18.36 -0.15 -9.71
N GLY A 96 18.58 1.18 -9.73
CA GLY A 96 17.50 2.15 -9.86
C GLY A 96 16.72 2.01 -11.16
N VAL A 97 17.40 1.87 -12.31
CA VAL A 97 16.76 1.64 -13.61
C VAL A 97 15.93 0.36 -13.61
N VAL A 98 16.48 -0.74 -13.08
CA VAL A 98 15.76 -2.02 -12.99
C VAL A 98 14.52 -1.88 -12.10
N ALA A 99 14.63 -1.23 -10.94
CA ALA A 99 13.51 -1.02 -10.03
C ALA A 99 12.40 -0.17 -10.66
N TRP A 100 12.75 0.91 -11.35
CA TRP A 100 11.79 1.76 -12.06
C TRP A 100 11.13 1.04 -13.24
N ALA A 101 11.91 0.30 -14.04
CA ALA A 101 11.37 -0.51 -15.12
C ALA A 101 10.39 -1.55 -14.60
N TRP A 102 10.72 -2.21 -13.48
CA TRP A 102 9.83 -3.16 -12.82
C TRP A 102 8.52 -2.51 -12.37
N LEU A 103 8.60 -1.38 -11.66
CA LEU A 103 7.42 -0.64 -11.22
C LEU A 103 6.56 -0.20 -12.42
N ALA A 104 7.19 0.24 -13.51
CA ALA A 104 6.50 0.62 -14.74
C ALA A 104 5.79 -0.58 -15.39
N VAL A 105 6.44 -1.74 -15.49
CA VAL A 105 5.80 -2.97 -16.02
C VAL A 105 4.58 -3.34 -15.18
N LEU A 106 4.68 -3.28 -13.85
CA LEU A 106 3.55 -3.53 -12.95
C LEU A 106 2.41 -2.52 -13.16
N ALA A 107 2.74 -1.23 -13.25
CA ALA A 107 1.76 -0.18 -13.47
C ALA A 107 1.04 -0.35 -14.81
N VAL A 108 1.80 -0.54 -15.90
CA VAL A 108 1.23 -0.74 -17.23
C VAL A 108 0.39 -2.01 -17.26
N SER A 109 0.86 -3.12 -16.69
CA SER A 109 0.10 -4.36 -16.64
C SER A 109 -1.23 -4.18 -15.90
N PHE A 110 -1.21 -3.46 -14.78
CA PHE A 110 -2.41 -3.15 -14.01
C PHE A 110 -3.40 -2.26 -14.78
N TYR A 111 -2.93 -1.15 -15.36
CA TYR A 111 -3.80 -0.18 -16.04
C TYR A 111 -4.32 -0.64 -17.40
N THR A 112 -3.59 -1.53 -18.08
CA THR A 112 -4.02 -2.11 -19.36
C THR A 112 -4.84 -3.38 -19.21
N GLY A 113 -4.82 -4.01 -18.03
CA GLY A 113 -5.43 -5.33 -17.80
C GLY A 113 -4.71 -6.47 -18.54
N ALA A 114 -3.58 -6.20 -19.20
CA ALA A 114 -2.78 -7.20 -19.90
C ALA A 114 -1.63 -7.67 -19.01
N SER A 115 -1.46 -9.00 -18.90
CA SER A 115 -0.28 -9.57 -18.25
C SER A 115 0.95 -9.37 -19.14
N LEU A 116 1.83 -8.43 -18.76
CA LEU A 116 3.11 -8.20 -19.43
C LEU A 116 4.24 -9.06 -18.87
N LEU A 117 3.97 -9.80 -17.79
CA LEU A 117 4.94 -10.64 -17.12
C LEU A 117 4.77 -12.10 -17.59
N PRO A 118 5.87 -12.82 -17.85
CA PRO A 118 5.80 -14.26 -18.13
C PRO A 118 5.26 -15.01 -16.90
N GLU A 119 4.52 -16.10 -17.12
CA GLU A 119 3.94 -16.98 -16.07
C GLU A 119 4.90 -17.33 -14.94
N ARG A 120 6.20 -17.49 -15.24
CA ARG A 120 7.24 -17.80 -14.25
C ARG A 120 7.37 -16.74 -13.16
N LEU A 121 7.13 -15.47 -13.48
CA LEU A 121 7.22 -14.36 -12.54
C LEU A 121 5.88 -14.07 -11.85
N LEU A 122 4.75 -14.43 -12.47
CA LEU A 122 3.40 -14.17 -11.95
C LEU A 122 2.84 -15.29 -11.07
N GLU A 123 2.91 -16.54 -11.54
CA GLU A 123 2.14 -17.64 -10.93
C GLU A 123 3.04 -18.68 -10.24
N ARG A 124 4.26 -18.86 -10.74
CA ARG A 124 5.17 -19.90 -10.22
C ARG A 124 6.19 -19.37 -9.23
N GLY A 125 6.56 -18.10 -9.31
CA GLY A 125 7.70 -17.55 -8.56
C GLY A 125 9.05 -18.19 -8.96
N PRO A 126 10.17 -17.59 -8.57
CA PRO A 126 11.50 -18.06 -9.01
C PRO A 126 11.93 -19.41 -8.41
N PHE A 127 11.22 -19.91 -7.39
CA PHE A 127 11.64 -21.06 -6.60
C PHE A 127 10.81 -22.34 -6.83
N LEU A 128 9.64 -22.28 -7.48
CA LEU A 128 8.89 -23.49 -7.84
C LEU A 128 9.30 -23.96 -9.23
N ARG A 129 10.18 -24.98 -9.27
CA ARG A 129 10.50 -25.74 -10.48
C ARG A 129 9.70 -27.04 -10.45
N LEU A 130 8.81 -27.23 -11.41
CA LEU A 130 8.23 -28.53 -11.77
C LEU A 130 8.88 -28.98 -13.08
#